data_AF-A0A3C0CJE5-F1
#
_entry.id   AF-A0A3C0CJE5-F1
#
_cell.length_a   1.000
_cell.length_b   1.000
_cell.length_c   1.000
_cell.angle_alpha   90.00
_cell.angle_beta   90.00
_cell.angle_gamma   90.00
#
_symmetry.space_group_name_H-M   'P 1'
#
loop_
_entity.id
_entity.type
_entity.pdbx_description
1 polymer ?
#
loop_
_entity_poly.entity_id
_entity_poly.type
_entity_poly.pdbx_seq_one_letter_code
_entity_poly.pdbx_strand_id
1 'polypeptide(L)'
;ISLFLSLFIMSPVVSKINTEAYQPYKAQQISQQEFLHRAGQPLKEFMLKNTKKEDLNMFMGLAKVKSTTPVQNLSITVVTPAFMTSELKRAFIIGFLLYIPFLVIDMIVSSTLMSMGMVMLPPAMVSLPFKLLLFILMDGWDLLFKTLVTSFNL
;
A
#
# COMPACT_ATOMS: atom_id res chain seq x y z
N ILE A 1 -7.94 -0.82 12.03
CA ILE A 1 -6.84 0.13 11.77
C ILE A 1 -6.69 0.39 10.27
N SER A 2 -6.42 -0.65 9.45
CA SER A 2 -6.17 -0.48 8.01
C SER A 2 -7.28 0.26 7.27
N LEU A 3 -8.55 -0.06 7.51
CA LEU A 3 -9.68 0.66 6.89
C LEU A 3 -9.69 2.16 7.21
N PHE A 4 -9.41 2.55 8.45
CA PHE A 4 -9.36 3.96 8.85
C PHE A 4 -8.17 4.68 8.21
N LEU A 5 -7.03 4.02 8.11
CA LEU A 5 -5.86 4.56 7.41
C LEU A 5 -6.14 4.72 5.91
N SER A 6 -6.83 3.76 5.29
CA SER A 6 -7.28 3.86 3.90
C SER A 6 -8.22 5.05 3.70
N LEU A 7 -9.21 5.25 4.58
CA LEU A 7 -10.11 6.40 4.51
C LEU A 7 -9.36 7.73 4.70
N PHE A 8 -8.38 7.77 5.61
CA PHE A 8 -7.54 8.94 5.84
C PHE A 8 -6.73 9.32 4.59
N ILE A 9 -6.03 8.35 3.99
CA ILE A 9 -5.26 8.54 2.74
C ILE A 9 -6.20 8.90 1.58
N MET A 10 -7.34 8.24 1.47
CA MET A 10 -8.29 8.46 0.35
C MET A 10 -9.18 9.69 0.53
N SER A 11 -9.07 10.43 1.63
CA SER A 11 -9.91 11.59 1.92
C SER A 11 -10.01 12.60 0.75
N PRO A 12 -8.91 12.99 0.06
CA PRO A 12 -8.99 13.90 -1.09
C PRO A 12 -9.77 13.30 -2.27
N VAL A 13 -9.60 12.00 -2.53
CA VAL A 13 -10.29 11.28 -3.62
C VAL A 13 -11.78 11.18 -3.33
N VAL A 14 -12.15 10.81 -2.09
CA VAL A 14 -13.54 10.74 -1.64
C VAL A 14 -14.20 12.12 -1.71
N SER A 15 -13.49 13.18 -1.30
CA SER A 15 -13.99 14.55 -1.40
C SER A 15 -14.28 14.94 -2.85
N LYS A 16 -13.37 14.62 -3.78
CA LYS A 16 -13.52 14.90 -5.21
C LYS A 16 -14.71 14.14 -5.81
N ILE A 17 -14.89 12.86 -5.46
CA ILE A 17 -16.08 12.07 -5.86
C ILE A 17 -17.36 12.70 -5.32
N ASN A 18 -17.35 13.17 -4.08
CA ASN A 18 -18.52 13.80 -3.48
C ASN A 18 -18.93 15.06 -4.26
N THR A 19 -17.98 15.96 -4.54
CA THR A 19 -18.25 17.24 -5.22
C THR A 19 -18.56 17.06 -6.71
N GLU A 20 -17.83 16.21 -7.42
CA GLU A 20 -17.91 16.11 -8.89
C GLU A 20 -18.94 15.10 -9.38
N ALA A 21 -19.28 14.10 -8.58
CA ALA A 21 -20.20 13.02 -8.97
C ALA A 21 -21.41 12.91 -8.05
N TYR A 22 -21.23 12.80 -6.73
CA TYR A 22 -22.34 12.51 -5.81
C TYR A 22 -23.35 13.65 -5.67
N GLN A 23 -22.91 14.89 -5.46
CA GLN A 23 -23.84 16.03 -5.33
C GLN A 23 -24.65 16.28 -6.63
N PRO A 24 -24.04 16.29 -7.84
CA PRO A 24 -24.79 16.42 -9.07
C PRO A 24 -25.77 15.27 -9.32
N TYR A 25 -25.39 14.03 -8.95
CA TYR A 25 -26.27 12.86 -9.07
C TYR A 25 -27.48 12.97 -8.13
N LYS A 26 -27.24 13.35 -6.88
CA LYS A 26 -28.31 13.59 -5.89
C LYS A 26 -29.24 14.73 -6.32
N ALA A 27 -28.70 15.76 -6.97
CA ALA A 27 -29.46 16.86 -7.57
C ALA A 27 -30.15 16.49 -8.89
N GLN A 28 -30.09 15.22 -9.33
CA GLN A 28 -30.64 14.72 -10.59
C GLN A 28 -30.12 15.43 -11.85
N GLN A 29 -28.94 16.06 -11.75
CA GLN A 29 -28.30 16.78 -12.86
C GLN A 29 -27.53 15.84 -13.81
N ILE A 30 -27.15 14.65 -13.33
CA ILE A 30 -26.44 13.65 -14.10
C ILE A 30 -27.13 12.29 -13.99
N SER A 31 -27.01 11.48 -15.05
CA SER A 31 -27.49 10.10 -15.04
C SER A 31 -26.59 9.20 -14.18
N GLN A 32 -27.07 8.00 -13.86
CA GLN A 32 -26.26 7.00 -13.15
C GLN A 32 -25.01 6.58 -13.95
N GLN A 33 -25.08 6.54 -15.28
CA GLN A 33 -23.93 6.23 -16.13
C GLN A 33 -22.87 7.32 -16.05
N GLU A 34 -23.29 8.58 -16.10
CA GLU A 34 -22.40 9.74 -15.97
C GLU A 34 -21.79 9.81 -14.56
N PHE A 35 -22.57 9.47 -13.52
CA PHE A 35 -22.06 9.34 -12.15
C PHE A 35 -20.90 8.34 -12.07
N LEU A 36 -21.05 7.14 -12.63
CA LEU A 36 -20.00 6.12 -12.63
C LEU A 36 -18.76 6.59 -13.39
N HIS A 37 -18.96 7.29 -14.52
CA HIS A 37 -17.85 7.86 -15.28
C HIS A 37 -17.07 8.90 -14.46
N ARG A 38 -17.77 9.89 -13.88
CA ARG A 38 -17.15 10.95 -13.08
C ARG A 38 -16.51 10.46 -11.80
N ALA A 39 -17.16 9.52 -11.09
CA ALA A 39 -16.60 8.92 -9.89
C ALA A 39 -15.38 8.03 -10.18
N GLY A 40 -15.33 7.42 -11.36
CA GLY A 40 -14.20 6.57 -11.78
C GLY A 40 -12.92 7.34 -12.11
N GLN A 41 -13.02 8.58 -12.60
CA GLN A 41 -11.85 9.39 -12.96
C GLN A 41 -10.89 9.67 -11.78
N PRO A 42 -11.32 10.19 -10.61
CA PRO A 42 -10.43 10.45 -9.49
C PRO A 42 -9.82 9.17 -8.92
N LEU A 43 -10.55 8.04 -8.96
CA LEU A 43 -9.99 6.73 -8.60
C LEU A 43 -8.88 6.30 -9.55
N LYS A 44 -9.09 6.48 -10.85
CA LYS A 44 -8.10 6.16 -11.88
C LYS A 44 -6.86 7.04 -11.76
N GLU A 45 -7.05 8.35 -11.55
CA GLU A 45 -5.95 9.30 -11.30
C GLU A 45 -5.11 8.88 -10.09
N PHE A 46 -5.76 8.53 -8.98
CA PHE A 46 -5.09 8.05 -7.78
C PHE A 46 -4.27 6.78 -8.04
N MET A 47 -4.86 5.78 -8.72
CA MET A 47 -4.16 4.54 -9.06
C MET A 47 -2.96 4.80 -9.97
N LEU A 48 -3.15 5.61 -11.02
CA LEU A 48 -2.07 5.94 -11.96
C LEU A 48 -0.90 6.68 -11.30
N LYS A 49 -1.17 7.57 -10.34
CA LYS A 49 -0.15 8.30 -9.59
C LYS A 49 0.70 7.41 -8.69
N ASN A 50 0.15 6.30 -8.24
CA ASN A 50 0.80 5.33 -7.35
C ASN A 50 1.29 4.06 -8.09
N THR A 51 0.98 3.92 -9.39
CA THR A 51 1.45 2.78 -10.19
C THR A 51 2.80 3.08 -10.82
N LYS A 52 3.78 2.17 -10.67
CA LYS A 52 5.05 2.27 -11.36
C LYS A 52 4.89 2.10 -12.87
N LYS A 53 5.68 2.85 -13.66
CA LYS A 53 5.61 2.82 -15.13
C LYS A 53 5.90 1.43 -15.68
N GLU A 54 6.82 0.70 -15.07
CA GLU A 54 7.21 -0.65 -15.51
C GLU A 54 6.04 -1.63 -15.36
N ASP A 55 5.32 -1.56 -14.23
CA ASP A 55 4.15 -2.39 -13.96
C ASP A 55 2.99 -2.02 -14.90
N LEU A 56 2.76 -0.72 -15.13
CA LEU A 56 1.74 -0.26 -16.07
C LEU A 56 2.02 -0.73 -17.51
N ASN A 57 3.27 -0.59 -17.96
CA ASN A 57 3.68 -0.99 -19.31
C ASN A 57 3.54 -2.50 -19.53
N MET A 58 3.83 -3.32 -18.50
CA MET A 58 3.61 -4.76 -18.55
C MET A 58 2.14 -5.09 -18.86
N PHE A 59 1.20 -4.51 -18.11
CA PHE A 59 -0.23 -4.75 -18.33
C PHE A 59 -0.75 -4.14 -19.63
N MET A 60 -0.22 -2.99 -20.08
CA MET A 60 -0.53 -2.44 -21.40
C MET A 60 -0.09 -3.39 -22.52
N GLY A 61 1.08 -4.01 -22.40
CA GLY A 61 1.58 -5.01 -23.35
C GLY A 61 0.70 -6.26 -23.40
N LEU A 62 0.30 -6.77 -22.23
CA LEU A 62 -0.62 -7.92 -22.13
C LEU A 62 -2.00 -7.61 -22.75
N ALA A 63 -2.51 -6.40 -22.55
CA ALA A 63 -3.77 -5.94 -23.12
C ALA A 63 -3.67 -5.51 -24.59
N LYS A 64 -2.49 -5.62 -25.23
CA LYS A 64 -2.20 -5.17 -26.61
C LYS A 64 -2.61 -3.71 -26.86
N VAL A 65 -2.49 -2.87 -25.83
CA VAL A 65 -2.77 -1.43 -25.93
C VAL A 65 -1.58 -0.75 -26.58
N LYS A 66 -1.84 0.13 -27.55
CA LYS A 66 -0.78 0.92 -28.21
C LYS A 66 -0.06 1.79 -27.17
N SER A 67 1.27 1.78 -27.18
CA SER A 67 2.11 2.57 -26.27
C SER A 67 1.89 4.09 -26.39
N THR A 68 1.34 4.55 -27.51
CA THR A 68 0.99 5.96 -27.75
C THR A 68 -0.31 6.40 -27.08
N THR A 69 -1.06 5.49 -26.45
CA THR A 69 -2.32 5.82 -25.78
C THR A 69 -2.02 6.70 -24.56
N PRO A 70 -2.63 7.90 -24.44
CA PRO A 70 -2.48 8.72 -23.25
C PRO A 70 -2.88 7.94 -21.99
N VAL A 71 -2.10 8.08 -20.93
CA VAL A 71 -2.30 7.34 -19.67
C VAL A 71 -3.70 7.60 -19.09
N GLN A 72 -4.25 8.80 -19.29
CA GLN A 72 -5.61 9.15 -18.87
C GLN A 72 -6.70 8.40 -19.65
N ASN A 73 -6.41 7.86 -20.83
CA ASN A 73 -7.37 7.13 -21.66
C ASN A 73 -7.31 5.62 -21.44
N LEU A 74 -6.45 5.14 -20.54
CA LEU A 74 -6.37 3.72 -20.22
C LEU A 74 -7.65 3.24 -19.53
N SER A 75 -8.08 2.03 -19.93
CA SER A 75 -9.22 1.36 -19.31
C SER A 75 -8.90 0.98 -17.86
N ILE A 76 -9.91 1.09 -17.00
CA ILE A 76 -9.84 0.70 -15.59
C ILE A 76 -9.42 -0.78 -15.42
N THR A 77 -9.76 -1.63 -16.39
CA THR A 77 -9.40 -3.06 -16.43
C THR A 77 -7.90 -3.28 -16.61
N VAL A 78 -7.16 -2.30 -17.12
CA VAL A 78 -5.69 -2.33 -17.24
C VAL A 78 -5.03 -1.65 -16.04
N VAL A 79 -5.56 -0.50 -15.63
CA VAL A 79 -5.00 0.31 -14.53
C VAL A 79 -5.10 -0.42 -13.20
N THR A 80 -6.23 -1.06 -12.90
CA THR A 80 -6.47 -1.73 -11.61
C THR A 80 -5.47 -2.85 -11.32
N PRO A 81 -5.28 -3.87 -12.20
CA PRO A 81 -4.31 -4.93 -11.92
C PRO A 81 -2.86 -4.43 -11.92
N ALA A 82 -2.53 -3.40 -12.72
CA ALA A 82 -1.21 -2.77 -12.68
C ALA A 82 -0.94 -2.11 -11.32
N PHE A 83 -1.89 -1.32 -10.82
CA PHE A 83 -1.84 -0.71 -9.49
C PHE A 83 -1.70 -1.76 -8.40
N MET A 84 -2.55 -2.79 -8.38
CA MET A 84 -2.50 -3.86 -7.39
C MET A 84 -1.13 -4.57 -7.37
N THR A 85 -0.58 -4.86 -8.54
CA THR A 85 0.74 -5.51 -8.66
C THR A 85 1.85 -4.60 -8.14
N SER A 86 1.78 -3.30 -8.46
CA SER A 86 2.76 -2.31 -8.00
C SER A 86 2.74 -2.15 -6.48
N GLU A 87 1.53 -2.04 -5.91
CA GLU A 87 1.34 -1.93 -4.46
C GLU A 87 1.75 -3.20 -3.73
N LEU A 88 1.47 -4.39 -4.28
CA LEU A 88 1.92 -5.65 -3.68
C LEU A 88 3.45 -5.71 -3.60
N LYS A 89 4.15 -5.36 -4.68
CA LYS A 89 5.62 -5.27 -4.68
C LYS A 89 6.12 -4.29 -3.63
N ARG A 90 5.51 -3.10 -3.53
CA ARG A 90 5.85 -2.08 -2.54
C ARG A 90 5.63 -2.59 -1.11
N ALA A 91 4.51 -3.24 -0.84
CA ALA A 91 4.16 -3.80 0.46
C ALA A 91 5.15 -4.89 0.89
N PHE A 92 5.57 -5.77 -0.03
CA PHE A 92 6.60 -6.78 0.25
C PHE A 92 7.94 -6.16 0.60
N ILE A 93 8.37 -5.10 -0.11
CA ILE A 93 9.63 -4.39 0.19
C ILE A 93 9.55 -3.76 1.58
N ILE A 94 8.46 -3.06 1.89
CA ILE A 94 8.26 -2.43 3.21
C ILE A 94 8.26 -3.50 4.30
N GLY A 95 7.48 -4.58 4.13
CA GLY A 95 7.43 -5.69 5.08
C GLY A 95 8.80 -6.35 5.31
N PHE A 96 9.58 -6.53 4.24
CA PHE A 96 10.93 -7.06 4.32
C PHE A 96 11.86 -6.13 5.12
N LEU A 97 11.87 -4.83 4.81
CA LEU A 97 12.71 -3.85 5.52
C LEU A 97 12.35 -3.75 7.01
N LEU A 98 11.07 -3.81 7.34
CA LEU A 98 10.59 -3.83 8.73
C LEU A 98 11.00 -5.11 9.48
N TYR A 99 11.15 -6.22 8.76
CA TYR A 99 11.51 -7.51 9.35
C TYR A 99 13.00 -7.61 9.72
N ILE A 100 13.89 -6.92 8.99
CA ILE A 100 15.35 -6.94 9.20
C ILE A 100 15.78 -6.74 10.67
N PRO A 101 15.36 -5.68 11.39
CA PRO A 101 15.80 -5.47 12.77
C PRO A 101 15.39 -6.62 13.71
N PHE A 102 14.21 -7.20 13.50
CA PHE A 102 13.74 -8.34 14.31
C PHE A 102 14.50 -9.63 14.00
N LEU A 103 14.85 -9.84 12.73
CA LEU A 103 15.69 -10.95 12.30
C LEU A 103 17.07 -10.89 12.97
N VAL A 104 17.67 -9.69 13.03
CA VAL A 104 18.97 -9.49 13.71
C VAL A 104 18.87 -9.86 15.20
N ILE A 105 17.80 -9.45 15.89
CA ILE A 105 17.56 -9.86 17.28
C ILE A 105 17.49 -11.39 17.40
N ASP A 106 16.74 -12.06 16.53
CA ASP A 106 16.64 -13.53 16.55
C ASP A 106 17.99 -14.22 16.37
N MET A 107 18.83 -13.74 15.45
CA MET A 107 20.16 -14.29 15.22
C MET A 107 21.10 -14.09 16.43
N ILE A 108 21.04 -12.92 17.08
CA ILE A 108 21.84 -12.62 18.26
C ILE A 108 21.39 -13.47 19.46
N VAL A 109 20.09 -13.54 19.71
CA VAL A 109 19.55 -14.34 20.83
C VAL A 109 19.81 -15.82 20.63
N SER A 110 19.64 -16.33 19.40
CA SER A 110 19.94 -17.73 19.11
C SER A 110 21.42 -18.07 19.29
N SER A 111 22.33 -17.23 18.79
CA SER A 111 23.77 -17.49 18.91
C SER A 111 24.24 -17.44 20.36
N THR A 112 23.75 -16.49 21.16
CA THR A 112 24.08 -16.37 22.59
C THR A 112 23.54 -17.54 23.43
N LEU A 113 22.30 -18.00 23.19
CA LEU A 113 21.74 -19.19 23.86
C LEU A 113 22.52 -20.47 23.53
N MET A 114 22.89 -20.64 22.26
CA MET A 114 23.72 -21.76 21.83
C MET A 114 25.09 -21.72 22.51
N SER A 115 25.72 -20.55 22.63
CA SER A 115 27.00 -20.39 23.35
C SER A 115 26.89 -20.68 24.85
N MET A 116 25.73 -20.45 25.47
CA MET A 116 25.47 -20.79 26.87
C MET A 116 25.16 -22.29 27.09
N GLY A 117 25.09 -23.09 26.03
CA GLY A 117 24.71 -24.51 26.11
C GLY A 117 23.21 -24.75 26.35
N MET A 118 22.39 -23.70 26.29
CA MET A 118 20.94 -23.79 26.48
C MET A 118 20.22 -24.18 25.19
N VAL A 119 20.40 -25.44 24.76
CA VAL A 119 19.81 -25.98 23.52
C VAL A 119 18.30 -26.23 23.65
N MET A 120 17.82 -26.46 24.87
CA MET A 120 16.43 -26.85 25.16
C MET A 120 15.44 -25.68 25.21
N LEU A 121 15.93 -24.43 25.33
CA LEU A 121 15.07 -23.25 25.36
C LEU A 121 14.84 -22.73 23.94
N PRO A 122 13.59 -22.59 23.47
CA PRO A 122 13.31 -22.03 22.15
C PRO A 122 13.80 -20.57 22.06
N PRO A 123 14.74 -20.22 21.16
CA PRO A 123 15.28 -18.86 21.06
C PRO A 123 14.20 -17.80 20.80
N ALA A 124 13.11 -18.18 20.12
CA ALA A 124 11.98 -17.30 19.84
C ALA A 124 11.26 -16.79 21.10
N MET A 125 11.19 -17.60 22.17
CA MET A 125 10.57 -17.19 23.44
C MET A 125 11.44 -16.16 24.16
N VAL A 126 12.76 -16.30 24.07
CA VAL A 126 13.71 -15.37 24.68
C VAL A 126 13.83 -14.09 23.86
N SER A 127 13.72 -14.14 22.54
CA SER A 127 13.84 -12.96 21.66
C SER A 127 12.61 -12.06 21.67
N LEU A 128 11.42 -12.61 21.93
CA LEU A 128 10.15 -11.88 21.96
C LEU A 128 10.17 -10.60 22.82
N PRO A 129 10.56 -10.62 24.12
CA PRO A 129 10.61 -9.40 24.93
C PRO A 129 11.57 -8.33 24.37
N PHE A 130 12.71 -8.73 23.81
CA PHE A 130 13.64 -7.79 23.17
C PHE A 130 13.04 -7.14 21.93
N LYS A 131 12.30 -7.91 21.11
CA LYS A 131 11.60 -7.37 19.94
C LYS A 131 10.54 -6.35 20.34
N LEU A 132 9.74 -6.66 21.37
CA LEU A 132 8.72 -5.74 21.88
C LEU A 132 9.35 -4.47 22.45
N LEU A 133 10.45 -4.62 23.21
CA LEU A 133 11.19 -3.48 23.75
C LEU A 133 11.76 -2.60 22.64
N LEU A 134 12.42 -3.18 21.63
CA LEU A 134 12.91 -2.44 20.47
C LEU A 134 11.76 -1.69 19.76
N PHE A 135 10.64 -2.37 19.53
CA PHE A 135 9.50 -1.80 18.83
C PHE A 135 8.89 -0.62 19.60
N ILE A 136 8.83 -0.69 20.92
CA ILE A 136 8.36 0.42 21.77
C ILE A 136 9.39 1.56 21.80
N LEU A 137 10.69 1.25 21.96
CA LEU A 137 11.75 2.27 22.00
C LEU A 137 11.87 3.08 20.70
N MET A 138 11.51 2.48 19.57
CA MET A 138 11.54 3.13 18.27
C MET A 138 10.23 3.85 17.91
N ASP A 139 9.25 3.92 18.83
CA ASP A 139 7.89 4.37 18.54
C ASP A 139 7.32 3.68 17.28
N GLY A 140 7.46 2.34 17.24
CA GLY A 140 7.30 1.56 16.02
C GLY A 140 5.95 1.76 15.31
N TRP A 141 4.87 2.01 16.04
CA TRP A 141 3.57 2.33 15.43
C TRP A 141 3.57 3.64 14.66
N ASP A 142 4.18 4.70 15.20
CA ASP A 142 4.28 5.99 14.51
C ASP A 142 5.14 5.87 13.25
N LEU A 143 6.29 5.19 13.37
CA LEU A 143 7.18 4.92 12.24
C LEU A 143 6.45 4.13 11.13
N LEU A 144 5.68 3.11 11.49
CA LEU A 144 4.89 2.32 10.55
C LEU A 144 3.86 3.17 9.82
N PHE A 145 3.04 3.93 10.57
CA PHE A 145 2.00 4.75 9.96
C PHE A 145 2.58 5.86 9.10
N LYS A 146 3.64 6.53 9.55
CA LYS A 146 4.34 7.56 8.78
C LYS A 146 4.90 6.99 7.49
N THR A 147 5.54 5.82 7.53
CA THR A 147 6.09 5.16 6.34
C THR A 147 4.99 4.77 5.35
N LEU A 148 3.86 4.29 5.84
CA LEU A 148 2.71 3.94 5.01
C LEU A 148 2.02 5.17 4.40
N VAL A 149 1.84 6.26 5.15
CA VAL A 149 1.19 7.47 4.61
C VAL A 149 2.09 8.17 3.59
N THR A 150 3.39 8.32 3.91
CA THR A 150 4.38 8.94 3.00
C THR A 150 4.68 8.08 1.77
N SER A 151 4.35 6.80 1.82
CA SER A 151 4.45 5.87 0.70
C SER A 151 3.50 6.22 -0.45
N PHE A 152 2.32 6.74 -0.13
CA PHE A 152 1.32 7.14 -1.11
C PHE A 152 1.56 8.58 -1.55
N ASN A 153 1.58 8.79 -2.87
CA ASN A 153 1.65 10.11 -3.45
C ASN A 153 0.23 10.70 -3.46
N LEU A 154 -0.12 11.44 -2.39
CA LEU A 154 -1.35 12.22 -2.30
C LEU A 154 -1.35 13.41 -3.26
#